data_AF-A0A661L0V4-F1
#
_entry.id   AF-A0A661L0V4-F1
#
_cell.length_a   1.000
_cell.length_b   1.000
_cell.length_c   1.000
_cell.angle_alpha   90.00
_cell.angle_beta   90.00
_cell.angle_gamma   90.00
#
_symmetry.space_group_name_H-M   'P 1'
#
loop_
_entity.id
_entity.type
_entity.pdbx_description
1 polymer ?
#
loop_
_entity_poly.entity_id
_entity_poly.type
_entity_poly.pdbx_seq_one_letter_code
_entity_poly.pdbx_strand_id
1 'polypeptide(L)'
;MLKARMPSRSVFFFLVVFLLVGVLCFGRQCLAQGKVLVIDLEGAINPASAMVLERGLEKAQKLNAAVVVVRLDTPGGLASSMRTMVKSIMNSPIPVV
;
A
#
# COMPACT_ATOMS: atom_id res chain seq x y z
N MET A 1 28.68 43.24 -27.43
CA MET A 1 28.87 41.79 -27.65
C MET A 1 27.74 41.03 -26.97
N LEU A 2 27.33 39.88 -27.52
CA LEU A 2 26.21 38.97 -27.15
C LEU A 2 24.88 39.17 -27.92
N LYS A 3 24.86 38.65 -29.16
CA LYS A 3 23.63 38.43 -29.94
C LYS A 3 23.01 37.11 -29.46
N ALA A 4 21.94 37.18 -28.66
CA ALA A 4 21.18 35.99 -28.28
C ALA A 4 20.62 35.33 -29.54
N ARG A 5 21.21 34.19 -29.91
CA ARG A 5 20.81 33.42 -31.09
C ARG A 5 19.47 32.75 -30.76
N MET A 6 18.38 33.27 -31.33
CA MET A 6 17.06 32.68 -31.12
C MET A 6 17.08 31.20 -31.53
N PRO A 7 16.58 30.29 -30.68
CA PRO A 7 16.52 28.88 -31.02
C PRO A 7 15.57 28.65 -32.21
N SER A 8 15.94 27.72 -33.11
CA SER A 8 15.10 27.31 -34.23
C SER A 8 13.69 26.92 -33.76
N ARG A 9 12.66 27.14 -34.59
CA ARG A 9 11.26 26.78 -34.30
C ARG A 9 11.11 25.34 -33.80
N SER A 10 11.95 24.43 -34.30
CA SER A 10 11.99 23.02 -33.87
C SER A 10 12.50 22.85 -32.43
N VAL A 11 13.50 23.62 -32.01
CA VAL A 11 14.05 23.57 -30.65
C VAL A 11 13.02 24.07 -29.64
N PHE A 12 12.29 25.14 -29.98
CA PHE A 12 11.20 25.63 -29.15
C PHE A 12 10.08 24.58 -29.00
N PHE A 13 9.72 23.90 -30.09
CA PHE A 13 8.73 22.82 -30.06
C PHE A 13 9.16 21.66 -29.15
N PHE A 14 10.41 21.18 -29.27
CA PHE A 14 10.94 20.14 -28.38
C PHE A 14 10.97 20.56 -26.91
N LEU A 15 11.29 21.83 -26.62
CA LEU A 15 11.32 22.37 -25.26
C LEU A 15 9.91 22.45 -24.65
N VAL A 16 8.92 22.83 -25.45
CA VAL A 16 7.51 22.85 -25.04
C VAL A 16 6.97 21.44 -24.81
N VAL A 17 7.30 20.48 -25.69
CA VAL A 17 6.91 19.07 -25.51
C VAL A 17 7.56 18.47 -24.26
N PHE A 18 8.85 18.74 -24.02
CA PHE A 18 9.55 18.30 -22.82
C PHE A 18 8.92 18.88 -21.54
N LEU A 19 8.56 20.17 -21.57
CA LEU A 19 7.87 20.83 -20.46
C LEU A 19 6.47 20.22 -20.22
N LEU A 20 5.70 19.96 -21.29
CA LEU A 20 4.38 19.32 -21.22
C LEU A 20 4.45 17.89 -20.64
N VAL A 21 5.41 17.09 -21.07
CA VAL A 21 5.65 15.73 -20.55
C VAL A 21 6.09 15.79 -19.08
N GLY A 22 6.96 16.74 -18.72
CA GLY A 22 7.39 16.96 -17.34
C GLY A 22 6.23 17.26 -16.39
N VAL A 23 5.30 18.13 -16.81
CA VAL A 23 4.10 18.48 -16.03
C VAL A 23 3.16 17.28 -15.86
N LEU A 24 2.98 16.46 -16.90
CA LEU A 24 2.15 15.25 -16.84
C LEU A 24 2.73 14.17 -15.90
N CYS A 25 4.05 14.07 -15.80
CA CYS A 25 4.71 13.15 -14.87
C CYS A 25 4.64 13.60 -13.40
N PHE A 26 4.74 14.91 -13.13
CA PHE A 26 4.70 15.43 -11.76
C PHE A 26 3.29 15.39 -11.13
N GLY A 27 2.22 15.49 -11.94
CA GLY A 27 0.84 15.53 -11.46
C GLY A 27 0.31 14.25 -10.79
N ARG A 28 1.04 13.12 -10.85
CA ARG A 28 0.58 11.83 -10.27
C ARG A 28 0.99 11.62 -8.80
N GLN A 29 1.68 12.56 -8.17
CA GLN A 29 2.23 12.34 -6.82
C GLN A 29 1.29 12.72 -5.66
N CYS A 30 0.07 13.18 -5.92
CA CYS A 30 -0.83 13.58 -4.85
C CYS A 30 -1.95 12.54 -4.65
N LEU A 31 -2.04 12.02 -3.42
CA LEU A 31 -3.12 11.19 -2.86
C LEU A 31 -3.01 9.67 -2.99
N ALA A 32 -1.86 9.10 -2.62
CA ALA A 32 -1.87 7.80 -1.97
C ALA A 32 -2.34 7.97 -0.52
N GLN A 33 -3.64 8.20 -0.29
CA GLN A 33 -4.21 8.00 1.04
C GLN A 33 -4.11 6.49 1.32
N GLY A 34 -3.05 6.09 2.01
CA GLY A 34 -2.83 4.71 2.38
C GLY A 34 -4.03 4.18 3.15
N LYS A 35 -4.75 3.21 2.58
CA LYS A 35 -5.90 2.61 3.26
C LYS A 35 -5.38 1.79 4.43
N VAL A 36 -5.85 2.10 5.63
CA VAL A 36 -5.61 1.28 6.83
C VAL A 36 -6.77 0.29 6.93
N LEU A 37 -6.45 -1.00 7.02
CA LEU A 37 -7.46 -2.04 7.24
C LEU A 37 -7.34 -2.55 8.68
N VAL A 38 -8.45 -2.53 9.42
CA VAL A 38 -8.49 -3.06 10.78
C VAL A 38 -9.17 -4.43 10.77
N ILE A 39 -8.54 -5.41 11.42
CA ILE A 39 -9.09 -6.74 11.66
C ILE A 39 -9.32 -6.87 13.17
N ASP A 40 -10.56 -7.10 13.55
CA ASP A 40 -10.95 -7.34 14.93
C ASP A 40 -10.98 -8.84 15.22
N LEU A 41 -10.22 -9.27 16.22
CA LEU A 41 -10.24 -10.63 16.74
C LEU A 41 -10.55 -10.58 18.23
N GLU A 42 -11.80 -10.92 18.55
CA GLU A 42 -12.32 -10.98 19.91
C GLU A 42 -12.57 -12.43 20.33
N GLY A 43 -12.29 -12.75 21.59
CA GLY A 43 -12.52 -14.06 22.17
C GLY A 43 -11.38 -15.06 21.92
N ALA A 44 -11.68 -16.36 22.04
CA ALA A 44 -10.65 -17.39 22.04
C ALA A 44 -10.00 -17.62 20.67
N ILE A 45 -8.68 -17.80 20.66
CA ILE A 45 -7.90 -18.16 19.47
C ILE A 45 -8.21 -19.60 19.06
N ASN A 46 -8.79 -19.76 17.87
CA ASN A 46 -9.24 -21.03 17.30
C ASN A 46 -9.13 -21.02 15.75
N PRO A 47 -9.41 -22.15 15.05
CA PRO A 47 -9.32 -22.19 13.59
C PRO A 47 -10.19 -21.16 12.86
N ALA A 48 -11.33 -20.77 13.43
CA ALA A 48 -12.20 -19.76 12.83
C ALA A 48 -11.55 -18.37 12.87
N SER A 49 -10.98 -17.97 14.02
CA SER A 49 -10.24 -16.70 14.13
C SER A 49 -9.04 -16.63 13.18
N ALA A 50 -8.36 -17.77 12.91
CA ALA A 50 -7.26 -17.83 11.95
C ALA A 50 -7.75 -17.56 10.51
N MET A 51 -8.89 -18.14 10.13
CA MET A 51 -9.52 -17.85 8.83
C MET A 51 -9.96 -16.38 8.69
N VAL A 52 -10.42 -15.75 9.78
CA VAL A 52 -10.77 -14.32 9.77
C VAL A 52 -9.54 -13.47 9.47
N LEU A 53 -8.41 -13.76 10.14
CA LEU A 53 -7.15 -13.07 9.89
C LEU A 53 -6.69 -13.25 8.43
N GLU A 54 -6.64 -14.48 7.94
CA GLU A 54 -6.20 -14.79 6.56
C GLU A 54 -7.05 -14.04 5.52
N ARG A 55 -8.38 -14.08 5.65
CA ARG A 55 -9.29 -13.34 4.77
C ARG A 55 -9.10 -11.83 4.87
N GLY A 56 -8.82 -11.32 6.06
CA GLY A 56 -8.52 -9.91 6.28
C GLY A 56 -7.23 -9.46 5.59
N LEU A 57 -6.17 -10.28 5.67
CA LEU A 57 -4.91 -10.04 4.97
C LEU A 57 -5.08 -10.07 3.45
N GLU A 58 -5.81 -11.05 2.91
CA GLU A 58 -6.13 -11.09 1.48
C GLU A 58 -6.92 -9.85 1.03
N LYS A 59 -7.88 -9.41 1.85
CA LYS A 59 -8.66 -8.20 1.58
C LYS A 59 -7.77 -6.95 1.59
N ALA A 60 -6.84 -6.85 2.54
CA ALA A 60 -5.88 -5.76 2.61
C ALA A 60 -5.00 -5.70 1.35
N GLN A 61 -4.53 -6.86 0.88
CA GLN A 61 -3.77 -6.94 -0.37
C GLN A 61 -4.60 -6.49 -1.58
N LYS A 62 -5.84 -6.98 -1.72
CA LYS A 62 -6.75 -6.58 -2.83
C LYS A 62 -7.05 -5.08 -2.82
N LEU A 63 -7.08 -4.46 -1.65
CA LEU A 63 -7.32 -3.03 -1.49
C LEU A 63 -6.06 -2.18 -1.63
N ASN A 64 -4.89 -2.79 -1.82
CA ASN A 64 -3.57 -2.13 -1.73
C ASN A 64 -3.49 -1.28 -0.44
N ALA A 65 -3.88 -1.89 0.68
CA ALA A 65 -3.79 -1.26 1.99
C ALA A 65 -2.33 -0.91 2.31
N ALA A 66 -2.12 0.23 2.96
CA ALA A 66 -0.79 0.64 3.40
C ALA A 66 -0.32 -0.15 4.63
N VAL A 67 -1.26 -0.55 5.49
CA VAL A 67 -1.01 -1.29 6.72
C VAL A 67 -2.29 -1.99 7.17
N VAL A 68 -2.13 -3.14 7.82
CA VAL A 68 -3.16 -3.87 8.54
C VAL A 68 -2.95 -3.68 10.04
N VAL A 69 -3.99 -3.31 10.77
CA VAL A 69 -3.99 -3.26 12.23
C VAL A 69 -4.82 -4.44 12.72
N VAL A 70 -4.23 -5.32 13.53
CA VAL A 70 -4.95 -6.43 14.15
C VAL A 70 -5.25 -6.08 15.59
N ARG A 71 -6.52 -5.78 15.89
CA ARG A 71 -6.96 -5.57 17.27
C ARG A 71 -7.26 -6.91 17.90
N LEU A 72 -6.46 -7.26 18.91
CA LEU A 72 -6.54 -8.52 19.63
C LEU A 72 -7.12 -8.28 21.01
N ASP A 73 -8.32 -8.82 21.26
CA ASP A 73 -8.89 -8.96 22.61
C ASP A 73 -9.19 -10.44 22.85
N THR A 74 -8.18 -11.15 23.36
CA THR A 74 -8.24 -12.61 23.44
C THR A 74 -7.68 -13.09 24.79
N PRO A 75 -8.35 -14.04 25.48
CA PRO A 75 -7.80 -14.72 26.66
C PRO A 75 -6.71 -15.76 26.31
N GLY A 76 -6.45 -15.98 25.01
CA GLY A 76 -5.59 -17.03 24.49
C GLY A 76 -6.36 -18.12 23.74
N GLY A 77 -5.77 -19.29 23.56
CA GLY A 77 -6.41 -20.42 22.88
C GLY A 77 -5.43 -21.42 22.29
N LEU A 78 -5.75 -21.96 21.12
CA LEU A 78 -5.00 -23.04 20.50
C LEU A 78 -3.66 -22.55 19.92
N ALA A 79 -2.56 -23.12 20.41
CA ALA A 79 -1.22 -22.82 19.92
C ALA A 79 -1.03 -23.17 18.44
N SER A 80 -1.75 -24.16 17.90
CA SER A 80 -1.75 -24.48 16.47
C SER A 80 -2.33 -23.34 15.65
N SER A 81 -3.50 -22.81 16.05
CA SER A 81 -4.13 -21.66 15.40
C SER A 81 -3.24 -20.41 15.47
N MET A 82 -2.61 -20.15 16.62
CA MET A 82 -1.67 -19.03 16.75
C MET A 82 -0.45 -19.19 15.82
N ARG A 83 0.13 -20.40 15.72
CA ARG A 83 1.24 -20.67 14.77
C ARG A 83 0.82 -20.45 13.31
N THR A 84 -0.41 -20.82 12.95
CA THR A 84 -0.96 -20.53 11.62
C THR A 84 -1.05 -19.01 11.40
N MET A 85 -1.64 -18.27 12.34
CA MET A 85 -1.76 -16.81 12.25
C MET A 85 -0.40 -16.12 12.09
N VAL A 86 0.59 -16.49 12.91
CA VAL A 86 1.95 -15.94 12.83
C VAL A 86 2.58 -16.20 11.46
N LYS A 87 2.43 -17.41 10.91
CA LYS A 87 2.92 -17.71 9.55
C LYS A 87 2.23 -16.84 8.50
N SER A 88 0.92 -16.66 8.59
CA SER A 88 0.16 -15.83 7.66
C SER A 88 0.59 -14.35 7.74
N ILE A 89 0.87 -13.84 8.95
CA ILE A 89 1.41 -12.49 9.15
C ILE A 89 2.82 -12.36 8.57
N MET A 90 3.72 -13.31 8.84
CA MET A 90 5.10 -13.27 8.33
C MET A 90 5.20 -13.39 6.81
N ASN A 91 4.21 -14.01 6.18
CA ASN A 91 4.11 -14.11 4.72
C ASN A 91 3.35 -12.92 4.10
N SER A 92 2.83 -11.98 4.90
CA SER A 92 2.06 -10.86 4.40
C SER A 92 2.95 -9.87 3.63
N PRO A 93 2.57 -9.46 2.40
CA PRO A 93 3.25 -8.38 1.68
C PRO A 93 2.86 -6.99 2.22
N ILE A 94 1.82 -6.91 3.03
CA ILE A 94 1.35 -5.67 3.67
C ILE A 94 1.84 -5.68 5.13
N PRO A 95 2.41 -4.57 5.65
CA PRO A 95 2.78 -4.45 7.05
C PRO A 95 1.58 -4.74 7.97
N VAL A 96 1.82 -5.52 9.03
CA VAL A 96 0.81 -5.87 10.04
C VAL A 96 1.29 -5.36 11.40
N VAL A 97 0.42 -4.67 12.13
CA VAL A 97 0.68 -4.14 13.48
C VAL A 97 -0.38 -4.55 14.47
#